data_AF-A0A2W4WRQ6-F1
#
_entry.id   AF-A0A2W4WRQ6-F1
#
_cell.length_a   1.000
_cell.length_b   1.000
_cell.length_c   1.000
_cell.angle_alpha   90.00
_cell.angle_beta   90.00
_cell.angle_gamma   90.00
#
_symmetry.space_group_name_H-M   'P 1'
#
loop_
_entity.id
_entity.type
_entity.pdbx_description
1 polymer ?
#
loop_
_entity_poly.entity_id
_entity_poly.type
_entity_poly.pdbx_seq_one_letter_code
_entity_poly.pdbx_strand_id
1 'polypeptide(L)'
;MERENDYSHILEKVLNDVEDLEKGVLFTCIKTMIPTNADEIIQHFLISPSGSYSDDLQVLTQASFFQPILKRIDPIANVRNIFPISGMIEASINFSRSLTPKSSAGVIVIVALLLIGTYFVRFNPFGKSLSEEKIDRASKASESTAPYTKEPLNLCLIIPCNRIIGSLRGTISEINLLPEEAAGLVNSSIYFLGTTDDYSSRIELNNNWEELPEGDDLFVQLHVPNGGDLIKLDLKRSLSRAVSNQEGITIQKKGLLKDLNGLQNFNRA
;
A
#
# COMPACT_ATOMS: atom_id res chain seq x y z
N MET A 1 -8.75 -32.31 22.65
CA MET A 1 -7.39 -32.00 22.15
C MET A 1 -7.40 -30.51 21.84
N GLU A 2 -7.01 -29.74 22.85
CA GLU A 2 -7.05 -28.28 22.86
C GLU A 2 -6.03 -27.75 21.86
N ARG A 3 -6.48 -26.94 20.90
CA ARG A 3 -5.57 -26.08 20.13
C ARG A 3 -5.20 -24.94 21.06
N GLU A 4 -4.24 -25.18 21.93
CA GLU A 4 -3.60 -24.12 22.69
C GLU A 4 -2.92 -23.19 21.68
N ASN A 5 -3.39 -21.96 21.63
CA ASN A 5 -3.14 -20.93 20.60
C ASN A 5 -1.67 -20.87 20.13
N ASP A 6 -1.42 -21.09 18.82
CA ASP A 6 -0.14 -20.83 18.13
C ASP A 6 0.35 -19.36 18.24
N TYR A 7 -0.36 -18.46 18.93
CA TYR A 7 0.01 -17.07 19.12
C TYR A 7 0.45 -16.72 20.55
N SER A 8 0.21 -17.59 21.54
CA SER A 8 0.58 -17.31 22.94
C SER A 8 2.10 -17.25 23.10
N HIS A 9 2.83 -18.18 22.49
CA HIS A 9 4.30 -18.22 22.54
C HIS A 9 4.97 -17.01 21.88
N ILE A 10 4.36 -16.44 20.84
CA ILE A 10 4.86 -15.23 20.18
C ILE A 10 4.69 -14.02 21.09
N LEU A 11 3.52 -13.88 21.74
CA LEU A 11 3.27 -12.78 22.67
C LEU A 11 4.14 -12.87 23.92
N GLU A 12 4.34 -14.08 24.45
CA GLU A 12 5.24 -14.33 25.58
C GLU A 12 6.69 -14.00 25.21
N LYS A 13 7.14 -14.42 24.03
CA LYS A 13 8.47 -14.06 23.50
C LYS A 13 8.64 -12.56 23.35
N VAL A 14 7.65 -11.86 22.77
CA VAL A 14 7.70 -10.40 22.62
C VAL A 14 7.80 -9.72 23.97
N LEU A 15 6.97 -10.12 24.95
CA LEU A 15 6.99 -9.52 26.28
C LEU A 15 8.35 -9.71 26.96
N ASN A 16 8.95 -10.89 26.85
CA ASN A 16 10.28 -11.17 27.37
C ASN A 16 11.37 -10.35 26.65
N ASP A 17 11.30 -10.24 25.32
CA ASP A 17 12.27 -9.49 24.51
C ASP A 17 12.25 -7.97 24.80
N VAL A 18 11.15 -7.45 25.35
CA VAL A 18 10.97 -6.00 25.58
C VAL A 18 10.85 -5.60 27.05
N GLU A 19 10.85 -6.55 27.98
CA GLU A 19 10.65 -6.29 29.42
C GLU A 19 11.70 -5.33 30.00
N ASP A 20 12.94 -5.45 29.55
CA ASP A 20 14.08 -4.67 30.03
C ASP A 20 14.51 -3.55 29.06
N LEU A 21 13.74 -3.32 27.99
CA LEU A 21 14.08 -2.30 27.00
C LEU A 21 13.58 -0.91 27.45
N GLU A 22 14.53 0.02 27.58
CA GLU A 22 14.23 1.44 27.84
C GLU A 22 13.86 2.22 26.56
N LYS A 23 14.29 1.73 25.39
CA LYS A 23 14.11 2.36 24.07
C LYS A 23 13.95 1.30 22.97
N GLY A 24 13.36 1.71 21.85
CA GLY A 24 13.16 0.85 20.68
C GLY A 24 12.12 -0.24 20.92
N VAL A 25 11.26 -0.08 21.91
CA VAL A 25 10.32 -1.12 22.36
C VAL A 25 9.33 -1.45 21.25
N LEU A 26 8.76 -0.43 20.60
CA LEU A 26 7.83 -0.63 19.49
C LEU A 26 8.51 -1.26 18.26
N PHE A 27 9.73 -0.81 17.97
CA PHE A 27 10.56 -1.38 16.90
C PHE A 27 10.82 -2.87 17.13
N THR A 28 11.25 -3.24 18.34
CA THR A 28 11.52 -4.64 18.72
C THR A 28 10.24 -5.47 18.69
N CYS A 29 9.11 -4.94 19.21
CA CYS A 29 7.81 -5.62 19.15
C CYS A 29 7.44 -6.01 17.71
N ILE A 30 7.54 -5.07 16.77
CA ILE A 30 7.18 -5.32 15.37
C ILE A 30 8.14 -6.31 14.71
N LYS A 31 9.45 -6.16 14.95
CA LYS A 31 10.47 -7.10 14.43
C LYS A 31 10.28 -8.52 14.94
N THR A 32 9.90 -8.69 16.21
CA THR A 32 9.66 -10.01 16.80
C THR A 32 8.34 -10.62 16.33
N MET A 33 7.28 -9.82 16.19
CA MET A 33 5.94 -10.32 15.78
C MET A 33 5.86 -10.69 14.30
N ILE A 34 6.48 -9.91 13.40
CA ILE A 34 6.33 -10.07 11.95
C ILE A 34 7.66 -9.82 11.20
N PRO A 35 8.72 -10.59 11.47
CA PRO A 35 10.09 -10.31 11.01
C PRO A 35 10.20 -10.06 9.50
N THR A 36 9.42 -10.79 8.69
CA THR A 36 9.42 -10.71 7.22
C THR A 36 8.90 -9.37 6.67
N ASN A 37 7.94 -8.74 7.36
CA ASN A 37 7.30 -7.50 6.92
C ASN A 37 7.62 -6.30 7.82
N ALA A 38 8.39 -6.52 8.88
CA ALA A 38 8.68 -5.52 9.89
C ALA A 38 9.26 -4.24 9.30
N ASP A 39 10.20 -4.33 8.35
CA ASP A 39 10.84 -3.15 7.76
C ASP A 39 9.86 -2.25 7.00
N GLU A 40 8.88 -2.84 6.31
CA GLU A 40 7.87 -2.06 5.60
C GLU A 40 6.98 -1.30 6.59
N ILE A 41 6.55 -1.96 7.67
CA ILE A 41 5.73 -1.34 8.72
C ILE A 41 6.52 -0.24 9.43
N ILE A 42 7.76 -0.52 9.80
CA ILE A 42 8.67 0.40 10.48
C ILE A 42 8.89 1.65 9.63
N GLN A 43 9.19 1.49 8.34
CA GLN A 43 9.37 2.62 7.43
C GLN A 43 8.07 3.39 7.20
N HIS A 44 6.94 2.69 7.04
CA HIS A 44 5.65 3.31 6.82
C HIS A 44 5.22 4.22 7.98
N PHE A 45 5.52 3.79 9.20
CA PHE A 45 5.17 4.50 10.43
C PHE A 45 6.31 5.33 11.01
N LEU A 46 7.47 5.40 10.33
CA LEU A 46 8.66 6.12 10.77
C LEU A 46 9.11 5.72 12.20
N ILE A 47 9.01 4.44 12.53
CA ILE A 47 9.34 3.90 13.85
C ILE A 47 10.85 3.85 14.02
N SER A 48 11.37 4.46 15.09
CA SER A 48 12.81 4.51 15.34
C SER A 48 13.29 3.30 16.15
N PRO A 49 14.42 2.66 15.80
CA PRO A 49 15.04 1.63 16.63
C PRO A 49 15.56 2.16 17.99
N SER A 50 15.68 3.48 18.13
CA SER A 50 16.08 4.15 19.38
C SER A 50 14.98 5.03 19.95
N GLY A 51 13.73 4.86 19.49
CA GLY A 51 12.57 5.61 19.95
C GLY A 51 12.34 5.44 21.46
N SER A 52 12.02 6.52 22.15
CA SER A 52 11.53 6.44 23.51
C SER A 52 10.08 5.96 23.53
N TYR A 53 9.58 5.55 24.70
CA TYR A 53 8.15 5.24 24.90
C TYR A 53 7.22 6.37 24.42
N SER A 54 7.63 7.62 24.60
CA SER A 54 6.86 8.77 24.12
C SER A 54 6.85 8.87 22.60
N ASP A 55 7.97 8.59 21.94
CA ASP A 55 8.08 8.62 20.48
C ASP A 55 7.22 7.51 19.87
N ASP A 56 7.27 6.31 20.47
CA ASP A 56 6.48 5.15 20.07
C ASP A 56 4.97 5.41 20.15
N LEU A 57 4.51 6.11 21.18
CA LEU A 57 3.10 6.51 21.32
C LEU A 57 2.70 7.63 20.36
N GLN A 58 3.62 8.53 20.00
CA GLN A 58 3.33 9.59 19.03
C GLN A 58 3.02 9.04 17.64
N VAL A 59 3.53 7.85 17.28
CA VAL A 59 3.21 7.16 16.02
C VAL A 59 1.69 7.04 15.82
N LEU A 60 0.94 6.74 16.88
CA LEU A 60 -0.53 6.66 16.82
C LEU A 60 -1.20 8.00 16.54
N THR A 61 -0.62 9.10 17.03
CA THR A 61 -1.16 10.45 16.83
C THR A 61 -0.83 11.01 15.45
N GLN A 62 0.33 10.64 14.90
CA GLN A 62 0.80 11.08 13.58
C GLN A 62 0.08 10.34 12.44
N ALA A 63 -0.32 9.10 12.67
CA ALA A 63 -1.12 8.35 11.72
C ALA A 63 -2.57 8.85 11.71
N SER A 64 -2.86 9.83 10.85
CA SER A 64 -4.17 10.48 10.67
C SER A 64 -5.34 9.51 10.45
N PHE A 65 -5.08 8.29 9.99
CA PHE A 65 -6.09 7.25 9.82
C PHE A 65 -6.49 6.53 11.11
N PHE A 66 -5.68 6.60 12.18
CA PHE A 66 -6.14 6.14 13.49
C PHE A 66 -7.17 7.09 14.05
N GLN A 67 -7.25 8.36 13.63
CA GLN A 67 -8.23 9.30 14.17
C GLN A 67 -9.70 8.80 14.04
N PRO A 68 -10.17 8.27 12.89
CA PRO A 68 -11.47 7.61 12.80
C PRO A 68 -11.58 6.32 13.62
N ILE A 69 -10.51 5.52 13.73
CA ILE A 69 -10.51 4.25 14.47
C ILE A 69 -10.55 4.53 15.98
N LEU A 70 -9.74 5.45 16.48
CA LEU A 70 -9.76 5.99 17.85
C LEU A 70 -11.07 6.71 18.18
N LYS A 71 -11.79 7.23 17.18
CA LYS A 71 -13.14 7.78 17.33
C LYS A 71 -14.26 6.72 17.28
N ARG A 72 -14.04 5.59 16.61
CA ARG A 72 -15.02 4.49 16.45
C ARG A 72 -14.87 3.41 17.50
N ILE A 73 -13.63 3.09 17.86
CA ILE A 73 -13.26 2.54 19.16
C ILE A 73 -13.42 3.69 20.14
N ASP A 74 -14.65 4.16 20.29
CA ASP A 74 -15.11 4.79 21.51
C ASP A 74 -15.68 3.63 22.35
N PRO A 75 -14.88 2.98 23.21
CA PRO A 75 -15.42 2.01 24.17
C PRO A 75 -16.22 2.73 25.28
N ILE A 76 -16.38 4.06 25.20
CA ILE A 76 -16.94 4.95 26.23
C ILE A 76 -18.42 5.28 25.96
N ALA A 77 -19.16 4.32 25.41
CA ALA A 77 -20.53 4.14 25.88
C ALA A 77 -20.55 3.40 27.23
N ASN A 78 -19.57 2.50 27.49
CA ASN A 78 -19.54 1.67 28.71
C ASN A 78 -18.49 2.07 29.75
N VAL A 79 -17.50 2.92 29.42
CA VAL A 79 -16.48 3.42 30.38
C VAL A 79 -16.75 4.88 30.79
N ARG A 80 -17.96 5.38 30.54
CA ARG A 80 -18.36 6.80 30.73
C ARG A 80 -18.37 7.30 32.18
N ASN A 81 -17.88 6.52 33.13
CA ASN A 81 -17.64 6.96 34.51
C ASN A 81 -16.17 7.26 34.84
N ILE A 82 -15.21 7.05 33.93
CA ILE A 82 -13.77 7.24 34.24
C ILE A 82 -13.04 7.90 33.05
N PHE A 83 -13.18 9.23 32.97
CA PHE A 83 -12.32 10.23 32.29
C PHE A 83 -12.27 10.36 30.74
N PRO A 84 -12.19 11.61 30.20
CA PRO A 84 -12.21 11.91 28.75
C PRO A 84 -10.87 11.68 28.02
N ILE A 85 -10.92 11.19 26.77
CA ILE A 85 -9.78 10.63 26.01
C ILE A 85 -8.76 11.66 25.48
N SER A 86 -9.12 12.93 25.26
CA SER A 86 -8.07 13.95 25.03
C SER A 86 -7.18 14.07 26.27
N GLY A 87 -7.78 13.88 27.44
CA GLY A 87 -7.10 13.64 28.70
C GLY A 87 -6.45 12.26 28.79
N MET A 88 -6.86 11.21 28.06
CA MET A 88 -6.14 9.92 28.05
C MET A 88 -4.86 9.96 27.24
N ILE A 89 -4.70 10.67 26.12
CA ILE A 89 -3.39 10.68 25.43
C ILE A 89 -2.40 11.51 26.25
N GLU A 90 -2.85 12.66 26.75
CA GLU A 90 -2.06 13.51 27.63
C GLU A 90 -1.82 12.87 29.01
N ALA A 91 -2.81 12.14 29.56
CA ALA A 91 -2.63 11.30 30.74
C ALA A 91 -1.89 10.03 30.42
N SER A 92 -1.88 9.45 29.22
CA SER A 92 -1.06 8.28 28.88
C SER A 92 0.40 8.68 28.75
N ILE A 93 0.67 9.87 28.22
CA ILE A 93 2.00 10.47 28.16
C ILE A 93 2.47 10.87 29.58
N ASN A 94 1.56 11.36 30.44
CA ASN A 94 1.88 11.67 31.84
C ASN A 94 1.85 10.43 32.78
N PHE A 95 1.11 9.38 32.44
CA PHE A 95 0.97 8.12 33.18
C PHE A 95 2.09 7.15 32.80
N SER A 96 2.55 7.15 31.54
CA SER A 96 3.79 6.46 31.13
C SER A 96 5.03 7.03 31.82
N ARG A 97 5.03 8.32 32.18
CA ARG A 97 6.02 8.90 33.11
C ARG A 97 5.89 8.42 34.56
N SER A 98 4.74 7.85 34.96
CA SER A 98 4.46 7.38 36.32
C SER A 98 4.45 5.85 36.48
N LEU A 99 4.47 5.13 35.36
CA LEU A 99 4.37 3.67 35.30
C LEU A 99 5.75 3.04 35.41
N THR A 100 5.83 1.92 36.11
CA THR A 100 7.03 1.09 36.11
C THR A 100 7.26 0.49 34.71
N PRO A 101 8.52 0.31 34.26
CA PRO A 101 8.87 -0.10 32.90
C PRO A 101 8.12 -1.36 32.40
N LYS A 102 7.77 -2.29 33.31
CA LYS A 102 6.98 -3.49 32.97
C LYS A 102 5.57 -3.20 32.44
N SER A 103 4.94 -2.12 32.89
CA SER A 103 3.56 -1.78 32.52
C SER A 103 3.47 -0.93 31.26
N SER A 104 4.53 -0.18 30.91
CA SER A 104 4.63 0.56 29.67
C SER A 104 4.91 -0.33 28.46
N ALA A 105 5.67 -1.42 28.65
CA ALA A 105 5.94 -2.43 27.62
C ALA A 105 4.64 -3.06 27.08
N GLY A 106 3.72 -3.45 27.96
CA GLY A 106 2.44 -4.05 27.56
C GLY A 106 1.56 -3.13 26.71
N VAL A 107 1.57 -1.82 27.00
CA VAL A 107 0.86 -0.82 26.17
C VAL A 107 1.48 -0.77 24.77
N ILE A 108 2.81 -0.74 24.66
CA ILE A 108 3.49 -0.71 23.36
C ILE A 108 3.24 -1.99 22.55
N VAL A 109 3.15 -3.15 23.19
CA VAL A 109 2.78 -4.40 22.52
C VAL A 109 1.39 -4.29 21.87
N ILE A 110 0.41 -3.70 22.56
CA ILE A 110 -0.92 -3.45 21.99
C ILE A 110 -0.84 -2.46 20.82
N VAL A 111 -0.04 -1.41 20.94
CA VAL A 111 0.21 -0.45 19.86
C VAL A 111 0.81 -1.14 18.63
N ALA A 112 1.80 -2.01 18.82
CA ALA A 112 2.41 -2.81 17.75
C ALA A 112 1.36 -3.65 17.01
N LEU A 113 0.50 -4.36 17.74
CA LEU A 113 -0.58 -5.18 17.15
C LEU A 113 -1.56 -4.34 16.34
N LEU A 114 -1.93 -3.15 16.82
CA LEU A 114 -2.82 -2.23 16.09
C LEU A 114 -2.17 -1.72 14.80
N LEU A 115 -0.88 -1.39 14.83
CA LEU A 115 -0.13 -0.95 13.66
C LEU A 115 -0.01 -2.07 12.62
N ILE A 116 0.36 -3.26 13.06
CA ILE A 116 0.45 -4.46 12.20
C ILE A 116 -0.91 -4.76 11.57
N GLY A 117 -1.97 -4.88 12.39
CA GLY A 117 -3.31 -5.18 11.90
C GLY A 117 -3.81 -4.14 10.91
N THR A 118 -3.58 -2.85 11.19
CA THR A 118 -4.01 -1.79 10.27
C THR A 118 -3.20 -1.77 8.98
N TYR A 119 -1.89 -2.04 9.06
CA TYR A 119 -1.03 -2.17 7.90
C TYR A 119 -1.55 -3.26 6.96
N PHE A 120 -1.80 -4.47 7.49
CA PHE A 120 -2.28 -5.58 6.67
C PHE A 120 -3.69 -5.33 6.13
N VAL A 121 -4.64 -4.90 6.95
CA VAL A 121 -6.03 -4.68 6.51
C VAL A 121 -6.13 -3.61 5.42
N ARG A 122 -5.32 -2.55 5.49
CA ARG A 122 -5.48 -1.38 4.62
C ARG A 122 -4.45 -1.29 3.50
N PHE A 123 -3.24 -1.77 3.74
CA PHE A 123 -2.11 -1.64 2.82
C PHE A 123 -1.65 -2.99 2.26
N ASN A 124 -2.11 -4.12 2.80
CA ASN A 124 -1.88 -5.46 2.25
C ASN A 124 -3.15 -6.38 2.32
N PRO A 125 -4.30 -5.95 1.76
CA PRO A 125 -5.60 -6.62 1.95
C PRO A 125 -5.69 -8.01 1.29
N PHE A 126 -4.78 -8.32 0.37
CA PHE A 126 -4.62 -9.66 -0.20
C PHE A 126 -3.26 -10.16 0.22
N GLY A 127 -3.21 -10.86 1.35
CA GLY A 127 -1.99 -11.46 1.86
C GLY A 127 -1.24 -12.13 0.71
N LYS A 128 -0.09 -11.55 0.32
CA LYS A 128 0.99 -12.37 -0.21
C LYS A 128 1.11 -13.52 0.78
N SER A 129 0.77 -14.72 0.32
CA SER A 129 0.86 -15.92 1.14
C SER A 129 2.17 -15.86 1.90
N LEU A 130 2.09 -16.07 3.21
CA LEU A 130 3.21 -16.46 4.04
C LEU A 130 3.75 -17.79 3.48
N SER A 131 4.39 -17.75 2.32
CA SER A 131 5.12 -18.88 1.78
C SER A 131 6.52 -18.75 2.34
N GLU A 132 6.80 -19.62 3.29
CA GLU A 132 8.12 -20.15 3.64
C GLU A 132 9.06 -20.13 2.42
N GLU A 133 9.86 -19.10 2.26
CA GLU A 133 11.13 -19.22 1.54
C GLU A 133 12.06 -18.06 1.89
N LYS A 134 13.27 -18.42 2.33
CA LYS A 134 14.45 -17.58 2.59
C LYS A 134 14.62 -17.02 4.01
N ILE A 135 14.54 -17.92 4.99
CA ILE A 135 15.63 -17.99 5.97
C ILE A 135 16.80 -18.63 5.21
N ASP A 136 17.80 -17.81 4.82
CA ASP A 136 19.19 -18.20 4.46
C ASP A 136 19.93 -17.16 3.57
N ARG A 137 19.56 -15.88 3.60
CA ARG A 137 20.43 -14.82 3.06
C ARG A 137 20.53 -13.59 3.96
N ALA A 138 20.86 -13.84 5.23
CA ALA A 138 21.50 -12.84 6.08
C ALA A 138 23.02 -13.04 6.02
N SER A 139 23.65 -12.69 4.90
CA SER A 139 25.07 -12.36 4.79
C SER A 139 25.42 -11.98 3.35
N LYS A 140 25.98 -10.78 3.19
CA LYS A 140 26.47 -10.13 1.95
C LYS A 140 25.40 -9.43 1.11
N ALA A 141 25.31 -8.12 1.27
CA ALA A 141 25.88 -7.19 0.28
C ALA A 141 25.60 -5.75 0.74
N SER A 142 26.59 -5.15 1.39
CA SER A 142 26.88 -3.75 1.16
C SER A 142 27.54 -3.71 -0.22
N GLU A 143 26.94 -3.03 -1.21
CA GLU A 143 27.66 -2.34 -2.31
C GLU A 143 26.71 -1.77 -3.38
N SER A 144 26.98 -0.50 -3.70
CA SER A 144 26.87 0.15 -5.01
C SER A 144 25.49 0.56 -5.56
N THR A 145 25.16 1.81 -5.28
CA THR A 145 24.31 2.69 -6.10
C THR A 145 24.93 2.91 -7.49
N ALA A 146 24.54 2.09 -8.46
CA ALA A 146 24.47 2.49 -9.86
C ALA A 146 23.01 2.81 -10.20
N PRO A 147 22.72 3.79 -11.08
CA PRO A 147 21.36 4.07 -11.51
C PRO A 147 20.89 2.87 -12.35
N TYR A 148 20.10 1.98 -11.73
CA TYR A 148 19.39 0.94 -12.44
C TYR A 148 18.40 1.61 -13.39
N THR A 149 18.72 1.64 -14.69
CA THR A 149 17.76 1.98 -15.73
C THR A 149 16.70 0.88 -15.72
N LYS A 150 15.50 1.20 -15.25
CA LYS A 150 14.39 0.25 -15.20
C LYS A 150 13.93 -0.04 -16.62
N GLU A 151 13.59 -1.29 -16.91
CA GLU A 151 13.11 -1.67 -18.23
C GLU A 151 11.79 -0.95 -18.57
N PRO A 152 11.55 -0.63 -19.86
CA PRO A 152 10.30 -0.02 -20.28
C PRO A 152 9.12 -0.99 -20.17
N LEU A 153 7.92 -0.44 -20.04
CA LEU A 153 6.67 -1.21 -19.93
C LEU A 153 5.60 -0.63 -20.86
N ASN A 154 4.79 -1.50 -21.45
CA ASN A 154 3.53 -1.13 -22.08
C ASN A 154 2.38 -1.33 -21.08
N LEU A 155 1.66 -0.26 -20.79
CA LEU A 155 0.47 -0.29 -19.94
C LEU A 155 -0.77 -0.22 -20.82
N CYS A 156 -1.52 -1.31 -20.86
CA CYS A 156 -2.78 -1.41 -21.59
C CYS A 156 -3.95 -1.07 -20.66
N LEU A 157 -4.88 -0.24 -21.12
CA LEU A 157 -6.04 0.25 -20.37
C LEU A 157 -7.31 0.05 -21.20
N ILE A 158 -8.39 -0.38 -20.55
CA ILE A 158 -9.75 -0.38 -21.11
C ILE A 158 -10.58 0.65 -20.35
N ILE A 159 -11.08 1.66 -21.04
CA ILE A 159 -11.76 2.82 -20.47
C ILE A 159 -13.15 2.93 -21.10
N PRO A 160 -14.24 2.87 -20.33
CA PRO A 160 -15.58 3.10 -20.87
C PRO A 160 -15.67 4.51 -21.45
N CYS A 161 -16.20 4.65 -22.67
CA CYS A 161 -16.25 5.95 -23.35
C CYS A 161 -17.03 7.00 -22.55
N ASN A 162 -18.08 6.59 -21.82
CA ASN A 162 -18.84 7.48 -20.93
C ASN A 162 -18.05 8.00 -19.70
N ARG A 163 -16.89 7.44 -19.40
CA ARG A 163 -15.97 7.93 -18.34
C ARG A 163 -14.91 8.89 -18.86
N ILE A 164 -14.79 9.02 -20.18
CA ILE A 164 -13.85 9.95 -20.80
C ILE A 164 -14.48 11.34 -20.78
N ILE A 165 -14.29 12.05 -19.67
CA ILE A 165 -14.71 13.44 -19.52
C ILE A 165 -13.90 14.37 -20.45
N GLY A 166 -14.43 15.57 -20.72
CA GLY A 166 -13.90 16.48 -21.74
C GLY A 166 -12.39 16.79 -21.65
N SER A 167 -11.81 16.83 -20.44
CA SER A 167 -10.36 16.99 -20.26
C SER A 167 -9.56 15.79 -20.77
N LEU A 168 -10.00 14.56 -20.47
CA LEU A 168 -9.36 13.33 -20.93
C LEU A 168 -9.52 13.12 -22.44
N ARG A 169 -10.58 13.64 -23.05
CA ARG A 169 -10.78 13.56 -24.51
C ARG A 169 -9.69 14.34 -25.26
N GLY A 170 -9.28 15.50 -24.74
CA GLY A 170 -8.13 16.25 -25.24
C GLY A 170 -6.83 15.45 -25.11
N THR A 171 -6.57 14.97 -23.89
CA THR A 171 -5.41 14.15 -23.54
C THR A 171 -5.23 12.91 -24.42
N ILE A 172 -6.30 12.17 -24.73
CA ILE A 172 -6.20 10.95 -25.57
C ILE A 172 -5.74 11.27 -26.99
N SER A 173 -5.92 12.51 -27.44
CA SER A 173 -5.46 12.97 -28.76
C SER A 173 -3.96 13.25 -28.80
N GLU A 174 -3.33 13.48 -27.64
CA GLU A 174 -1.92 13.80 -27.51
C GLU A 174 -1.04 12.54 -27.49
N ILE A 175 0.15 12.66 -28.08
CA ILE A 175 1.13 11.55 -28.08
C ILE A 175 1.88 11.49 -26.75
N ASN A 176 2.19 12.64 -26.15
CA ASN A 176 2.92 12.72 -24.89
C ASN A 176 1.95 13.09 -23.78
N LEU A 177 2.01 12.38 -22.66
CA LEU A 177 1.12 12.58 -21.53
C LEU A 177 1.88 13.21 -20.36
N LEU A 178 1.23 14.15 -19.69
CA LEU A 178 1.66 14.56 -18.35
C LEU A 178 1.40 13.42 -17.35
N PRO A 179 2.17 13.34 -16.25
CA PRO A 179 2.00 12.27 -15.27
C PRO A 179 0.58 12.22 -14.67
N GLU A 180 -0.03 13.38 -14.44
CA GLU A 180 -1.39 13.52 -13.92
C GLU A 180 -2.46 13.01 -14.91
N GLU A 181 -2.22 13.22 -16.20
CA GLU A 181 -3.10 12.79 -17.28
C GLU A 181 -3.07 11.26 -17.43
N ALA A 182 -1.88 10.67 -17.44
CA ALA A 182 -1.71 9.23 -17.44
C ALA A 182 -2.36 8.59 -16.21
N ALA A 183 -2.21 9.20 -15.03
CA ALA A 183 -2.89 8.76 -13.81
C ALA A 183 -4.43 8.86 -13.91
N GLY A 184 -4.93 9.90 -14.58
CA GLY A 184 -6.35 10.08 -14.88
C GLY A 184 -6.92 8.99 -15.79
N LEU A 185 -6.17 8.59 -16.82
CA LEU A 185 -6.53 7.46 -17.70
C LEU A 185 -6.58 6.14 -16.92
N VAL A 186 -5.58 5.89 -16.06
CA VAL A 186 -5.57 4.70 -15.19
C VAL A 186 -6.78 4.69 -14.25
N ASN A 187 -7.12 5.82 -13.63
CA ASN A 187 -8.27 5.90 -12.72
C ASN A 187 -9.61 5.68 -13.41
N SER A 188 -9.69 6.05 -14.69
CA SER A 188 -10.90 5.91 -15.51
C SER A 188 -11.10 4.50 -16.07
N SER A 189 -10.05 3.67 -16.05
CA SER A 189 -10.10 2.32 -16.60
C SER A 189 -10.94 1.35 -15.75
N ILE A 190 -11.54 0.37 -16.44
CA ILE A 190 -12.22 -0.80 -15.86
C ILE A 190 -11.36 -2.06 -15.92
N TYR A 191 -10.40 -2.10 -16.84
CA TYR A 191 -9.39 -3.14 -16.94
C TYR A 191 -8.03 -2.53 -17.23
N PHE A 192 -6.97 -3.17 -16.74
CA PHE A 192 -5.60 -2.80 -17.07
C PHE A 192 -4.66 -4.00 -17.08
N LEU A 193 -3.55 -3.86 -17.81
CA LEU A 193 -2.49 -4.86 -17.91
C LEU A 193 -1.14 -4.17 -18.12
N GLY A 194 -0.18 -4.41 -17.22
CA GLY A 194 1.22 -4.09 -17.48
C GLY A 194 1.88 -5.25 -18.21
N THR A 195 2.54 -4.99 -19.34
CA THR A 195 3.26 -6.01 -20.11
C THR A 195 4.45 -5.42 -20.86
N THR A 196 5.47 -6.22 -21.13
CA THR A 196 6.59 -5.86 -22.02
C THR A 196 6.23 -6.03 -23.49
N ASP A 197 5.19 -6.79 -23.78
CA ASP A 197 4.79 -7.14 -25.15
C ASP A 197 3.88 -6.06 -25.76
N ASP A 198 3.82 -6.01 -27.08
CA ASP A 198 2.77 -5.27 -27.78
C ASP A 198 1.48 -6.09 -27.78
N TYR A 199 0.62 -5.82 -26.80
CA TYR A 199 -0.63 -6.56 -26.61
C TYR A 199 -1.69 -6.22 -27.66
N SER A 200 -1.52 -5.12 -28.40
CA SER A 200 -2.51 -4.62 -29.35
C SER A 200 -2.73 -5.51 -30.58
N SER A 201 -1.90 -6.52 -30.79
CA SER A 201 -2.06 -7.56 -31.81
C SER A 201 -3.04 -8.66 -31.39
N ARG A 202 -3.36 -8.75 -30.09
CA ARG A 202 -4.20 -9.78 -29.50
C ARG A 202 -5.64 -9.33 -29.25
N ILE A 203 -5.94 -8.07 -29.58
CA ILE A 203 -7.24 -7.43 -29.37
C ILE A 203 -7.71 -6.84 -30.70
N GLU A 204 -8.98 -7.05 -31.02
CA GLU A 204 -9.59 -6.43 -32.19
C GLU A 204 -10.06 -5.00 -31.89
N LEU A 205 -9.48 -4.05 -32.61
CA LEU A 205 -9.78 -2.63 -32.46
C LEU A 205 -10.48 -2.07 -33.70
N ASN A 206 -11.43 -1.17 -33.47
CA ASN A 206 -11.98 -0.28 -34.49
C ASN A 206 -11.28 1.08 -34.40
N ASN A 207 -10.86 1.60 -35.55
CA ASN A 207 -10.11 2.85 -35.65
C ASN A 207 -11.02 4.10 -35.56
N ASN A 208 -12.35 3.95 -35.56
CA ASN A 208 -13.30 5.07 -35.46
C ASN A 208 -13.48 5.57 -34.02
N TRP A 209 -12.38 5.87 -33.32
CA TRP A 209 -12.41 6.27 -31.91
C TRP A 209 -12.76 7.75 -31.70
N GLU A 210 -12.80 8.57 -32.74
CA GLU A 210 -13.03 10.02 -32.64
C GLU A 210 -14.43 10.38 -32.09
N GLU A 211 -15.43 9.52 -32.33
CA GLU A 211 -16.81 9.76 -31.92
C GLU A 211 -17.12 9.31 -30.47
N LEU A 212 -16.27 8.48 -29.85
CA LEU A 212 -16.42 7.86 -28.50
C LEU A 212 -17.89 7.62 -28.09
N PRO A 213 -18.56 6.62 -28.68
CA PRO A 213 -19.97 6.32 -28.38
C PRO A 213 -20.14 5.88 -26.91
N GLU A 214 -21.18 6.36 -26.22
CA GLU A 214 -21.37 6.19 -24.76
C GLU A 214 -21.47 4.73 -24.27
N GLY A 215 -21.69 3.77 -25.17
CA GLY A 215 -21.83 2.34 -24.87
C GLY A 215 -20.57 1.48 -25.10
N ASP A 216 -19.53 2.04 -25.71
CA ASP A 216 -18.35 1.27 -26.10
C ASP A 216 -17.18 1.49 -25.13
N ASP A 217 -16.23 0.56 -25.18
CA ASP A 217 -14.98 0.64 -24.42
C ASP A 217 -13.81 1.08 -25.32
N LEU A 218 -13.01 2.01 -24.85
CA LEU A 218 -11.78 2.47 -25.50
C LEU A 218 -10.57 1.69 -24.97
N PHE A 219 -9.81 1.08 -25.87
CA PHE A 219 -8.47 0.58 -25.58
C PHE A 219 -7.44 1.70 -25.71
N VAL A 220 -6.54 1.82 -24.75
CA VAL A 220 -5.38 2.73 -24.79
C VAL A 220 -4.13 1.99 -24.32
N GLN A 221 -3.06 2.03 -25.12
CA GLN A 221 -1.75 1.49 -24.77
C GLN A 221 -0.76 2.64 -24.55
N LEU A 222 -0.23 2.70 -23.34
CA LEU A 222 0.75 3.68 -22.90
C LEU A 222 2.14 3.04 -22.89
N HIS A 223 3.15 3.76 -23.34
CA HIS A 223 4.55 3.41 -23.13
C HIS A 223 5.09 4.14 -21.91
N VAL A 224 5.68 3.39 -20.98
CA VAL A 224 6.31 3.92 -19.77
C VAL A 224 7.80 3.56 -19.81
N PRO A 225 8.70 4.51 -20.10
CA PRO A 225 10.11 4.24 -20.36
C PRO A 225 10.86 3.53 -19.22
N ASN A 226 10.46 3.75 -17.98
CA ASN A 226 11.07 3.18 -16.76
C ASN A 226 10.04 2.38 -15.95
N GLY A 227 9.06 1.79 -16.62
CA GLY A 227 7.86 1.21 -16.03
C GLY A 227 8.00 -0.22 -15.50
N GLY A 228 9.18 -0.85 -15.55
CA GLY A 228 9.36 -2.27 -15.22
C GLY A 228 8.81 -2.69 -13.85
N ASP A 229 8.82 -1.81 -12.86
CA ASP A 229 8.22 -2.10 -11.54
C ASP A 229 6.69 -2.14 -11.54
N LEU A 230 6.06 -1.49 -12.53
CA LEU A 230 4.61 -1.41 -12.65
C LEU A 230 3.98 -2.73 -13.10
N ILE A 231 4.76 -3.65 -13.71
CA ILE A 231 4.26 -4.97 -14.16
C ILE A 231 3.70 -5.82 -13.02
N LYS A 232 4.18 -5.59 -11.79
CA LYS A 232 3.79 -6.32 -10.59
C LYS A 232 2.59 -5.70 -9.88
N LEU A 233 2.07 -4.58 -10.38
CA LEU A 233 0.94 -3.88 -9.77
C LEU A 233 -0.37 -4.45 -10.32
N ASP A 234 -1.15 -5.04 -9.44
CA ASP A 234 -2.45 -5.65 -9.69
C ASP A 234 -3.62 -4.78 -9.20
N LEU A 235 -3.33 -3.64 -8.56
CA LEU A 235 -4.32 -2.70 -8.04
C LEU A 235 -4.28 -1.36 -8.79
N LYS A 236 -5.44 -0.91 -9.28
CA LYS A 236 -5.61 0.38 -9.99
C LYS A 236 -5.04 1.57 -9.22
N ARG A 237 -5.31 1.64 -7.91
CA ARG A 237 -4.87 2.77 -7.07
C ARG A 237 -3.34 2.83 -6.95
N SER A 238 -2.70 1.68 -6.77
CA SER A 238 -1.23 1.59 -6.69
C SER A 238 -0.61 1.95 -8.04
N LEU A 239 -1.18 1.44 -9.13
CA LEU A 239 -0.76 1.76 -10.49
C LEU A 239 -0.89 3.26 -10.78
N SER A 240 -2.03 3.88 -10.50
CA SER A 240 -2.25 5.31 -10.73
C SER A 240 -1.22 6.17 -9.99
N ARG A 241 -0.96 5.87 -8.71
CA ARG A 241 0.06 6.58 -7.92
C ARG A 241 1.47 6.39 -8.48
N ALA A 242 1.80 5.17 -8.90
CA ALA A 242 3.13 4.87 -9.43
C ALA A 242 3.35 5.52 -10.81
N VAL A 243 2.32 5.53 -11.67
CA VAL A 243 2.30 6.21 -12.97
C VAL A 243 2.43 7.74 -12.81
N SER A 244 1.83 8.33 -11.77
CA SER A 244 1.97 9.76 -11.48
C SER A 244 3.40 10.21 -11.20
N ASN A 245 4.30 9.27 -10.88
CA ASN A 245 5.73 9.54 -10.63
C ASN A 245 6.61 9.21 -11.84
N GLN A 246 6.03 8.85 -12.98
CA GLN A 246 6.77 8.53 -14.20
C GLN A 246 6.71 9.71 -15.16
N GLU A 247 7.83 9.98 -15.81
CA GLU A 247 7.94 11.01 -16.86
C GLU A 247 8.08 10.36 -18.24
N GLY A 248 7.75 11.13 -19.28
CA GLY A 248 7.91 10.69 -20.67
C GLY A 248 6.95 9.58 -21.08
N ILE A 249 5.77 9.50 -20.47
CA ILE A 249 4.73 8.54 -20.85
C ILE A 249 4.15 8.96 -22.19
N THR A 250 4.00 8.01 -23.12
CA THR A 250 3.42 8.28 -24.43
C THR A 250 2.29 7.33 -24.80
N ILE A 251 1.31 7.80 -25.56
CA ILE A 251 0.27 6.94 -26.15
C ILE A 251 0.85 6.29 -27.39
N GLN A 252 0.96 4.96 -27.39
CA GLN A 252 1.40 4.19 -28.56
C GLN A 252 0.22 3.81 -29.46
N LYS A 253 -0.90 3.42 -28.85
CA LYS A 253 -2.06 2.92 -29.60
C LYS A 253 -3.35 3.19 -28.87
N LYS A 254 -4.41 3.40 -29.65
CA LYS A 254 -5.77 3.61 -29.16
C LYS A 254 -6.78 3.13 -30.20
N GLY A 255 -7.94 2.69 -29.75
CA GLY A 255 -9.02 2.23 -30.63
C GLY A 255 -10.21 1.73 -29.83
N LEU A 256 -11.40 1.71 -30.44
CA LEU A 256 -12.58 1.16 -29.79
C LEU A 256 -12.50 -0.36 -29.79
N LEU A 257 -12.84 -0.96 -28.65
CA LEU A 257 -12.84 -2.39 -28.46
C LEU A 257 -14.06 -2.99 -29.17
N LYS A 258 -13.87 -3.97 -30.06
CA LYS A 258 -15.02 -4.63 -30.72
C LYS A 258 -15.74 -5.63 -29.83
N ASP A 259 -14.98 -6.36 -29.02
CA ASP A 259 -15.48 -7.36 -28.09
C ASP A 259 -14.51 -7.54 -26.91
N LEU A 260 -14.95 -8.27 -25.88
CA LEU A 260 -14.14 -8.51 -24.68
C LEU A 260 -13.13 -9.67 -24.86
N ASN A 261 -12.96 -10.20 -26.07
CA ASN A 261 -12.02 -11.30 -26.30
C ASN A 261 -10.58 -10.81 -26.17
N GLY A 262 -9.73 -11.63 -25.52
CA GLY A 262 -8.33 -11.28 -25.29
C GLY A 262 -8.07 -10.53 -23.98
N LEU A 263 -9.12 -10.19 -23.22
CA LEU A 263 -9.00 -9.53 -21.92
C LEU A 263 -8.80 -10.51 -20.74
N GLN A 264 -8.59 -11.80 -20.98
CA GLN A 264 -8.54 -12.80 -19.91
C GLN A 264 -7.37 -12.58 -18.94
N ASN A 265 -6.31 -11.91 -19.39
CA ASN A 265 -5.13 -11.61 -18.60
C ASN A 265 -5.17 -10.21 -17.97
N PHE A 266 -6.22 -9.42 -18.20
CA PHE A 266 -6.33 -8.08 -17.64
C PHE A 266 -6.79 -8.15 -16.19
N ASN A 267 -6.19 -7.30 -15.36
CA ASN A 267 -6.68 -7.04 -14.02
C ASN A 267 -7.96 -6.20 -14.09
N ARG A 268 -8.98 -6.61 -13.33
CA ARG A 268 -10.21 -5.83 -13.17
C ARG A 268 -9.99 -4.72 -12.15
N ALA A 269 -10.37 -3.50 -12.52
CA ALA A 269 -9.97 -2.27 -11.87
C ALA A 269 -11.03 -1.67 -10.95
#